data_AF-A0A519JY65-F1
#
_entry.id   AF-A0A519JY65-F1
#
_cell.length_a   1.000
_cell.length_b   1.000
_cell.length_c   1.000
_cell.angle_alpha   90.00
_cell.angle_beta   90.00
_cell.angle_gamma   90.00
#
_symmetry.space_group_name_H-M   'P 1'
#
loop_
_entity.id
_entity.type
_entity.pdbx_description
1 polymer ?
#
loop_
_entity_poly.entity_id
_entity_poly.type
_entity_poly.pdbx_seq_one_letter_code
_entity_poly.pdbx_strand_id
1 'polypeptide(L)'
;MKYALTAAAVLVMTATPALAEDWHAYSRTGTRAYLADVDSITAAGGSAVSIRSASVPLDLPNTDFSHGEEIYQFDCAAGKWRTAGAKDFAADGSEDGAYPEENASWEPVRPNTVPDYLKQIACDGSRSDNQTFPSIRAFVEAGRQ
;
A
#
# COMPACT_ATOMS: atom_id res chain seq x y z
N MET A 1 30.42 49.40 21.16
CA MET A 1 30.81 48.14 20.49
C MET A 1 30.20 47.01 21.30
N LYS A 2 29.14 46.37 20.79
CA LYS A 2 29.13 45.00 20.20
C LYS A 2 29.57 43.97 21.26
N TYR A 3 28.78 42.98 21.66
CA TYR A 3 28.42 41.81 20.85
C TYR A 3 27.05 41.24 21.25
N ALA A 4 26.16 41.07 20.27
CA ALA A 4 24.97 40.23 20.40
C ALA A 4 25.30 38.85 19.82
N LEU A 5 25.27 37.82 20.66
CA LEU A 5 25.40 36.41 20.26
C LEU A 5 24.03 35.93 19.75
N THR A 6 23.91 35.75 18.45
CA THR A 6 22.75 35.11 17.82
C THR A 6 23.03 33.61 17.71
N ALA A 7 22.38 32.80 18.55
CA ALA A 7 22.45 31.35 18.46
C ALA A 7 21.51 30.87 17.34
N ALA A 8 22.08 30.31 16.26
CA ALA A 8 21.32 29.65 15.22
C ALA A 8 20.94 28.23 15.70
N ALA A 9 19.66 27.98 15.91
CA ALA A 9 19.15 26.65 16.16
C ALA A 9 19.12 25.86 14.84
N VAL A 10 19.96 24.83 14.72
CA VAL A 10 19.92 23.87 13.61
C VAL A 10 18.81 22.86 13.91
N LEU A 11 17.69 22.97 13.21
CA LEU A 11 16.65 21.95 13.17
C LEU A 11 17.19 20.75 12.37
N VAL A 12 17.62 19.71 13.07
CA VAL A 12 17.90 18.40 12.47
C VAL A 12 16.55 17.74 12.18
N MET A 13 16.10 17.81 10.93
CA MET A 13 14.98 16.99 10.47
C MET A 13 15.48 15.53 10.37
N THR A 14 15.10 14.69 11.32
CA THR A 14 15.25 13.24 11.17
C THR A 14 14.22 12.78 10.16
N ALA A 15 14.60 12.70 8.88
CA ALA A 15 13.80 11.99 7.89
C ALA A 15 13.77 10.51 8.31
N THR A 16 12.61 10.04 8.79
CA THR A 16 12.38 8.60 8.90
C THR A 16 12.54 8.02 7.49
N PRO A 17 13.37 6.98 7.30
CA PRO A 17 13.42 6.31 6.02
C PRO A 17 12.00 5.84 5.70
N ALA A 18 11.49 6.22 4.53
CA ALA A 18 10.33 5.54 3.97
C ALA A 18 10.68 4.05 3.90
N LEU A 19 9.76 3.18 4.35
CA LEU A 19 9.92 1.76 4.13
C LEU A 19 10.12 1.53 2.63
N ALA A 20 10.97 0.58 2.27
CA ALA A 20 11.07 0.14 0.89
C ALA A 20 9.68 -0.37 0.46
N GLU A 21 9.27 0.00 -0.76
CA GLU A 21 8.03 -0.47 -1.36
C GLU A 21 8.39 -1.23 -2.64
N ASP A 22 7.64 -2.30 -2.92
CA ASP A 22 7.74 -3.04 -4.17
C ASP A 22 6.35 -3.47 -4.60
N TRP A 23 5.77 -2.73 -5.54
CA TRP A 23 4.38 -2.86 -5.97
C TRP A 23 4.25 -3.76 -7.19
N HIS A 24 3.46 -4.83 -7.02
CA HIS A 24 3.21 -5.85 -8.04
C HIS A 24 1.76 -5.78 -8.49
N ALA A 25 1.51 -5.52 -9.77
CA ALA A 25 0.16 -5.63 -10.30
C ALA A 25 -0.33 -7.09 -10.26
N TYR A 26 -1.49 -7.33 -9.65
CA TYR A 26 -2.07 -8.68 -9.51
C TYR A 26 -3.44 -8.82 -10.18
N SER A 27 -4.13 -7.71 -10.43
CA SER A 27 -5.42 -7.69 -11.11
C SER A 27 -5.65 -6.37 -11.81
N ARG A 28 -6.51 -6.38 -12.82
CA ARG A 28 -6.84 -5.20 -13.60
C ARG A 28 -8.25 -5.31 -14.19
N THR A 29 -8.97 -4.21 -14.16
CA THR A 29 -10.28 -4.04 -14.81
C THR A 29 -10.16 -3.01 -15.93
N GLY A 30 -11.28 -2.70 -16.60
CA GLY A 30 -11.31 -1.63 -17.61
C GLY A 30 -11.02 -0.23 -17.04
N THR A 31 -11.17 -0.02 -15.73
CA THR A 31 -11.05 1.30 -15.08
C THR A 31 -10.04 1.36 -13.95
N ARG A 32 -9.54 0.22 -13.44
CA ARG A 32 -8.61 0.19 -12.30
C ARG A 32 -7.51 -0.86 -12.47
N ALA A 33 -6.33 -0.53 -11.98
CA ALA A 33 -5.28 -1.49 -11.67
C ALA A 33 -5.24 -1.75 -10.17
N TYR A 34 -4.95 -2.98 -9.80
CA TYR A 34 -4.75 -3.39 -8.42
C TYR A 34 -3.32 -3.90 -8.23
N LEU A 35 -2.62 -3.32 -7.27
CA LEU A 35 -1.22 -3.61 -7.00
C LEU A 35 -1.05 -4.02 -5.54
N ALA A 36 -0.15 -4.95 -5.26
CA ALA A 36 0.18 -5.37 -3.90
C ALA A 36 1.61 -4.92 -3.56
N ASP A 37 1.80 -4.30 -2.41
CA ASP A 37 3.13 -3.95 -1.90
C ASP A 37 3.74 -5.17 -1.21
N VAL A 38 4.65 -5.84 -1.89
CA VAL A 38 5.28 -7.07 -1.42
C VAL A 38 6.19 -6.82 -0.22
N ASP A 39 6.84 -5.66 -0.17
CA ASP A 39 7.72 -5.28 0.94
C ASP A 39 6.93 -4.91 2.21
N SER A 40 5.62 -4.66 2.09
CA SER A 40 4.74 -4.48 3.25
C SER A 40 4.36 -5.76 3.98
N ILE A 41 4.72 -6.94 3.45
CA ILE A 41 4.31 -8.22 4.04
C ILE A 41 4.97 -8.42 5.39
N THR A 42 4.16 -8.42 6.45
CA THR A 42 4.64 -8.48 7.84
C THR A 42 3.72 -9.35 8.69
N ALA A 43 4.23 -9.87 9.81
CA ALA A 43 3.41 -10.58 10.78
C ALA A 43 2.43 -9.63 11.46
N ALA A 44 1.16 -10.03 11.58
CA ALA A 44 0.06 -9.22 12.10
C ALA A 44 -0.49 -9.73 13.46
N GLY A 45 0.37 -10.40 14.24
CA GLY A 45 -0.01 -11.05 15.49
C GLY A 45 -0.61 -12.45 15.28
N GLY A 46 -0.36 -13.36 16.22
CA GLY A 46 -0.74 -14.77 16.07
C GLY A 46 -0.14 -15.40 14.82
N SER A 47 -0.97 -16.07 14.01
CA SER A 47 -0.62 -16.65 12.71
C SER A 47 -0.93 -15.74 11.52
N ALA A 48 -1.40 -14.51 11.77
CA ALA A 48 -1.84 -13.62 10.71
C ALA A 48 -0.67 -12.91 10.02
N VAL A 49 -0.82 -12.65 8.73
CA VAL A 49 0.08 -11.82 7.92
C VAL A 49 -0.66 -10.61 7.39
N SER A 50 0.01 -9.47 7.27
CA SER A 50 -0.52 -8.22 6.73
C SER A 50 0.08 -7.95 5.36
N ILE A 51 -0.66 -7.30 4.45
CA ILE A 51 -0.18 -6.78 3.16
C ILE A 51 -0.96 -5.53 2.77
N ARG A 52 -0.32 -4.56 2.12
CA ARG A 52 -0.99 -3.41 1.51
C ARG A 52 -1.35 -3.70 0.06
N SER A 53 -2.53 -3.25 -0.34
CA SER A 53 -3.02 -3.28 -1.72
C SER A 53 -3.45 -1.89 -2.15
N ALA A 54 -3.05 -1.45 -3.33
CA ALA A 54 -3.45 -0.21 -3.93
C ALA A 54 -4.45 -0.46 -5.05
N SER A 55 -5.41 0.45 -5.15
CA SER A 55 -6.47 0.48 -6.14
C SER A 55 -6.32 1.79 -6.90
N VAL A 56 -5.82 1.73 -8.13
CA VAL A 56 -5.38 2.89 -8.92
C VAL A 56 -6.29 3.08 -10.14
N PRO A 57 -6.97 4.23 -10.31
CA PRO A 57 -7.74 4.54 -11.52
C PRO A 57 -6.86 4.55 -12.76
N LEU A 58 -7.38 4.09 -13.90
CA LEU A 58 -6.66 4.00 -15.18
C LEU A 58 -6.98 5.15 -16.15
N ASP A 59 -8.05 5.89 -15.90
CA ASP A 59 -8.59 6.94 -16.76
C ASP A 59 -8.17 8.36 -16.36
N LEU A 60 -7.29 8.48 -15.35
CA LEU A 60 -6.76 9.75 -14.89
C LEU A 60 -5.40 10.08 -15.55
N PRO A 61 -5.05 11.38 -15.68
CA PRO A 61 -3.74 11.81 -16.19
C PRO A 61 -2.57 11.18 -15.42
N ASN A 62 -1.41 11.06 -16.07
CA ASN A 62 -0.17 10.55 -15.43
C ASN A 62 0.43 11.52 -14.39
N THR A 63 -0.20 12.68 -14.19
CA THR A 63 0.14 13.65 -13.15
C THR A 63 -0.82 13.62 -11.97
N ASP A 64 -1.83 12.75 -12.01
CA ASP A 64 -2.82 12.58 -10.96
C ASP A 64 -2.50 11.31 -10.17
N PHE A 65 -2.01 11.47 -8.95
CA PHE A 65 -1.56 10.36 -8.11
C PHE A 65 -2.68 9.80 -7.22
N SER A 66 -3.95 10.13 -7.50
CA SER A 66 -5.07 9.65 -6.70
C SER A 66 -5.16 8.12 -6.73
N HIS A 67 -5.27 7.53 -5.55
CA HIS A 67 -5.49 6.09 -5.37
C HIS A 67 -6.03 5.82 -3.96
N GLY A 68 -6.59 4.63 -3.77
CA GLY A 68 -6.88 4.10 -2.45
C GLY A 68 -5.90 2.99 -2.10
N GLU A 69 -5.45 2.93 -0.85
CA GLU A 69 -4.73 1.80 -0.28
C GLU A 69 -5.59 1.11 0.77
N GLU A 70 -5.56 -0.21 0.79
CA GLU A 70 -6.21 -1.06 1.80
C GLU A 70 -5.18 -2.00 2.42
N ILE A 71 -5.26 -2.16 3.75
CA ILE A 71 -4.43 -3.09 4.51
C ILE A 71 -5.26 -4.36 4.72
N TYR A 72 -4.79 -5.46 4.15
CA TYR A 72 -5.40 -6.77 4.31
C TYR A 72 -4.62 -7.58 5.34
N GLN A 73 -5.34 -8.31 6.19
CA GLN A 73 -4.77 -9.33 7.05
C GLN A 73 -5.33 -10.69 6.71
N PHE A 74 -4.46 -11.71 6.71
CA PHE A 74 -4.79 -13.09 6.39
C PHE A 74 -4.36 -14.03 7.50
N ASP A 75 -5.27 -14.90 7.94
CA ASP A 75 -4.90 -16.12 8.66
C ASP A 75 -4.71 -17.21 7.61
N CYS A 76 -3.46 -17.40 7.19
CA CYS A 76 -3.11 -18.28 6.08
C CYS A 76 -3.56 -19.73 6.30
N ALA A 77 -3.46 -20.22 7.54
CA ALA A 77 -3.84 -21.58 7.92
C ALA A 77 -5.36 -21.77 7.94
N ALA A 78 -6.10 -20.78 8.45
CA ALA A 78 -7.56 -20.85 8.50
C ALA A 78 -8.25 -20.45 7.19
N GLY A 79 -7.52 -19.86 6.24
CA GLY A 79 -8.09 -19.37 4.98
C GLY A 79 -9.09 -18.22 5.20
N LYS A 80 -8.80 -17.36 6.18
CA LYS A 80 -9.62 -16.19 6.51
C LYS A 80 -8.89 -14.90 6.27
N TRP A 81 -9.64 -13.83 6.06
CA TRP A 81 -9.10 -12.49 5.87
C TRP A 81 -9.96 -11.44 6.57
N ARG A 82 -9.39 -10.25 6.73
CA ARG A 82 -10.10 -9.02 7.13
C ARG A 82 -9.39 -7.79 6.60
N THR A 83 -10.08 -6.66 6.52
CA THR A 83 -9.47 -5.34 6.32
C THR A 83 -9.00 -4.80 7.67
N ALA A 84 -7.75 -4.35 7.77
CA ALA A 84 -7.19 -3.73 8.98
C ALA A 84 -7.15 -2.19 8.89
N GLY A 85 -7.36 -1.65 7.69
CA GLY A 85 -7.59 -0.23 7.48
C GLY A 85 -7.54 0.14 6.00
N ALA A 86 -7.85 1.38 5.70
CA ALA A 86 -7.74 1.97 4.37
C ALA A 86 -7.17 3.39 4.45
N LYS A 87 -6.63 3.86 3.34
CA LYS A 87 -6.17 5.23 3.13
C LYS A 87 -6.56 5.70 1.74
N ASP A 88 -6.91 6.96 1.63
CA ASP A 88 -7.14 7.62 0.35
C ASP A 88 -6.05 8.66 0.09
N PHE A 89 -5.66 8.79 -1.16
CA PHE A 89 -4.64 9.73 -1.61
C PHE A 89 -5.22 10.67 -2.67
N ALA A 90 -4.91 11.95 -2.54
CA ALA A 90 -5.33 13.00 -3.45
C ALA A 90 -4.49 13.02 -4.74
N ALA A 91 -4.85 13.90 -5.67
CA ALA A 91 -4.21 14.01 -6.98
C ALA A 91 -2.72 14.39 -6.93
N ASP A 92 -2.26 15.05 -5.87
CA ASP A 92 -0.84 15.34 -5.67
C ASP A 92 -0.05 14.19 -5.02
N GLY A 93 -0.77 13.14 -4.59
CA GLY A 93 -0.24 11.95 -3.91
C GLY A 93 -0.10 12.14 -2.40
N SER A 94 -0.63 13.23 -1.84
CA SER A 94 -0.75 13.37 -0.39
C SER A 94 -1.90 12.51 0.16
N GLU A 95 -1.76 12.06 1.40
CA GLU A 95 -2.83 11.35 2.11
C GLU A 95 -4.01 12.32 2.34
N ASP A 96 -5.19 11.95 1.85
CA ASP A 96 -6.44 12.71 1.95
C ASP A 96 -7.32 12.17 3.09
N GLY A 97 -7.19 10.87 3.40
CA GLY A 97 -7.94 10.23 4.48
C GLY A 97 -7.31 8.94 4.97
N ALA A 98 -7.53 8.60 6.24
CA ALA A 98 -7.15 7.34 6.86
C ALA A 98 -8.30 6.77 7.68
N TYR A 99 -8.57 5.48 7.48
CA TYR A 99 -9.72 4.77 8.01
C TYR A 99 -9.26 3.46 8.67
N PRO A 100 -8.89 3.47 9.96
CA PRO A 100 -8.46 2.26 10.66
C PRO A 100 -9.64 1.29 10.91
N GLU A 101 -9.39 -0.01 10.76
CA GLU A 101 -10.40 -1.08 10.86
C GLU A 101 -9.98 -2.16 11.87
N GLU A 102 -9.70 -1.77 13.11
CA GLU A 102 -9.10 -2.65 14.13
C GLU A 102 -9.95 -3.88 14.49
N ASN A 103 -11.28 -3.75 14.35
CA ASN A 103 -12.27 -4.73 14.79
C ASN A 103 -13.04 -5.37 13.62
N ALA A 104 -12.55 -5.25 12.38
CA ALA A 104 -13.15 -5.93 11.25
C ALA A 104 -13.21 -7.44 11.50
N SER A 105 -14.33 -8.05 11.11
CA SER A 105 -14.58 -9.48 11.29
C SER A 105 -13.73 -10.30 10.34
N TRP A 106 -13.24 -11.45 10.81
CA TRP A 106 -12.55 -12.42 9.98
C TRP A 106 -13.55 -13.19 9.12
N GLU A 107 -13.41 -13.08 7.81
CA GLU A 107 -14.27 -13.72 6.82
C GLU A 107 -13.52 -14.80 6.04
N PRO A 108 -14.21 -15.85 5.56
CA PRO A 108 -13.59 -16.84 4.68
C PRO A 108 -13.15 -16.18 3.36
N VAL A 109 -11.96 -16.54 2.89
CA VAL A 109 -11.49 -16.15 1.56
C VAL A 109 -12.35 -16.85 0.50
N ARG A 110 -12.89 -16.07 -0.43
CA ARG A 110 -13.73 -16.58 -1.53
C ARG A 110 -12.92 -16.62 -2.83
N PRO A 111 -12.98 -17.71 -3.61
CA PRO A 111 -12.23 -17.81 -4.86
C PRO A 111 -12.54 -16.68 -5.85
N ASN A 112 -11.54 -16.27 -6.64
CA ASN A 112 -11.65 -15.24 -7.69
C ASN A 112 -12.05 -13.85 -7.14
N THR A 113 -11.64 -13.53 -5.91
CA THR A 113 -11.82 -12.21 -5.31
C THR A 113 -10.47 -11.57 -4.99
N VAL A 114 -10.44 -10.26 -4.75
CA VAL A 114 -9.21 -9.56 -4.32
C VAL A 114 -8.51 -10.26 -3.14
N PRO A 115 -9.22 -10.64 -2.05
CA PRO A 115 -8.62 -11.42 -0.97
C PRO A 115 -7.98 -12.74 -1.40
N ASP A 116 -8.54 -13.43 -2.40
CA ASP A 116 -7.99 -14.70 -2.90
C ASP A 116 -6.64 -14.50 -3.61
N TYR A 117 -6.56 -13.50 -4.50
CA TYR A 117 -5.31 -13.14 -5.16
C TYR A 117 -4.25 -12.65 -4.16
N LEU A 118 -4.65 -11.78 -3.22
CA LEU A 118 -3.75 -11.27 -2.19
C LEU A 118 -3.28 -12.35 -1.22
N LYS A 119 -4.11 -13.35 -0.90
CA LYS A 119 -3.70 -14.50 -0.08
C LYS A 119 -2.59 -15.29 -0.78
N GLN A 120 -2.70 -15.54 -2.08
CA GLN A 120 -1.65 -16.26 -2.83
C GLN A 120 -0.32 -15.49 -2.79
N ILE A 121 -0.36 -14.16 -2.78
CA ILE A 121 0.83 -13.31 -2.64
C ILE A 121 1.36 -13.36 -1.21
N ALA A 122 0.53 -13.06 -0.21
CA ALA A 122 0.95 -12.90 1.17
C ALA A 122 1.33 -14.23 1.85
N CYS A 123 0.62 -15.32 1.54
CA CYS A 123 0.78 -16.62 2.20
C CYS A 123 1.62 -17.60 1.38
N ASP A 124 1.40 -17.66 0.05
CA ASP A 124 2.00 -18.70 -0.80
C ASP A 124 3.24 -18.19 -1.55
N GLY A 125 3.54 -16.89 -1.47
CA GLY A 125 4.71 -16.28 -2.11
C GLY A 125 4.55 -16.08 -3.62
N SER A 126 3.32 -16.12 -4.15
CA SER A 126 3.05 -15.80 -5.55
C SER A 126 3.44 -14.35 -5.86
N ARG A 127 4.10 -14.11 -6.99
CA ARG A 127 4.56 -12.78 -7.42
C ARG A 127 4.27 -12.61 -8.91
N SER A 128 4.19 -11.35 -9.35
CA SER A 128 4.14 -11.06 -10.78
C SER A 128 5.58 -11.06 -11.31
N ASP A 129 5.87 -11.88 -12.32
CA ASP A 129 7.20 -11.99 -12.92
C ASP A 129 7.51 -10.85 -13.91
N ASN A 130 6.55 -9.95 -14.12
CA ASN A 130 6.58 -8.92 -15.16
C ASN A 130 7.34 -7.67 -14.68
N GLN A 131 6.58 -6.62 -14.41
CA GLN A 131 7.06 -5.30 -14.04
C GLN A 131 6.56 -4.99 -12.64
N THR A 132 7.50 -4.59 -11.79
CA THR A 132 7.22 -4.09 -10.44
C THR A 132 7.56 -2.61 -10.38
N PHE A 133 7.01 -1.92 -9.39
CA PHE A 133 7.17 -0.47 -9.25
C PHE A 133 7.64 -0.14 -7.83
N PRO A 134 8.65 0.72 -7.67
CA PRO A 134 9.16 1.10 -6.35
C PRO A 134 8.22 2.06 -5.59
N SER A 135 7.09 2.45 -6.18
CA SER A 135 6.01 3.23 -5.55
C SER A 135 4.78 3.29 -6.49
N ILE A 136 3.62 3.64 -5.95
CA ILE A 136 2.43 3.95 -6.78
C ILE A 136 2.66 5.16 -7.69
N ARG A 137 3.44 6.15 -7.24
CA ARG A 137 3.85 7.29 -8.08
C ARG A 137 4.59 6.81 -9.33
N ALA A 138 5.56 5.91 -9.17
CA ALA A 138 6.31 5.36 -10.31
C ALA A 138 5.40 4.59 -11.29
N PHE A 139 4.41 3.84 -10.78
CA PHE A 139 3.40 3.19 -11.62
C PHE A 139 2.57 4.21 -12.43
N VAL A 140 2.13 5.29 -11.80
CA VAL A 140 1.36 6.36 -12.45
C VAL A 140 2.21 7.08 -13.51
N GLU A 141 3.46 7.43 -13.19
CA GLU A 141 4.40 8.09 -14.10
C GLU A 141 4.77 7.21 -15.31
N ALA A 142 4.80 5.89 -15.12
CA ALA A 142 4.97 4.90 -16.18
C ALA A 142 3.72 4.73 -17.07
N GLY A 143 2.65 5.49 -16.84
CA GLY A 143 1.44 5.46 -17.64
C GLY A 143 0.44 4.38 -17.25
N ARG A 144 0.55 3.87 -16.01
CA ARG A 144 -0.39 2.91 -15.41
C ARG A 144 -0.51 1.60 -16.22
N GLN A 145 0.60 1.17 -16.83
CA GLN A 145 0.68 -0.08 -17.61
C GLN A 145 1.48 -1.14 -16.87
#